data_AF-A0A350NWD9-F1
#
_entry.id   AF-A0A350NWD9-F1
#
_cell.length_a   1.000
_cell.length_b   1.000
_cell.length_c   1.000
_cell.angle_alpha   90.00
_cell.angle_beta   90.00
_cell.angle_gamma   90.00
#
_symmetry.space_group_name_H-M   'P 1'
#
loop_
_entity.id
_entity.type
_entity.pdbx_description
1 polymer ?
#
loop_
_entity_poly.entity_id
_entity_poly.type
_entity_poly.pdbx_seq_one_letter_code
_entity_poly.pdbx_strand_id
1 'polypeptide(L)'
;MKTGIVTISLMLVSLATWAQSSVITPNSVDLHIDQETSRDQLAEMQQSLQAVGIGFRYDLVSWEENALQSIRMAVRLADGTMETTEVESFNEETDLRILLSGEGEARIFCVGVACPD
;
A
#
# COMPACT_ATOMS: atom_id res chain seq x y z
N MET A 1 -14.14 52.62 20.65
CA MET A 1 -14.26 51.19 20.99
C MET A 1 -13.29 50.40 20.13
N LYS A 2 -12.33 49.76 20.81
CA LYS A 2 -11.63 48.50 20.52
C LYS A 2 -11.55 48.01 19.06
N THR A 3 -10.33 47.79 18.57
CA THR A 3 -10.01 46.53 17.86
C THR A 3 -8.49 46.29 17.89
N GLY A 4 -8.09 45.29 18.67
CA GLY A 4 -6.72 44.80 18.73
C GLY A 4 -6.44 43.89 17.52
N ILE A 5 -5.23 43.99 17.00
CA ILE A 5 -4.73 43.12 15.93
C ILE A 5 -4.27 41.83 16.60
N VAL A 6 -4.94 40.72 16.30
CA VAL A 6 -4.52 39.37 16.69
C VAL A 6 -3.70 38.81 15.53
N THR A 7 -2.39 38.73 15.71
CA THR A 7 -1.49 38.00 14.82
C THR A 7 -1.65 36.50 15.08
N ILE A 8 -2.27 35.80 14.13
CA ILE A 8 -2.35 34.34 14.13
C ILE A 8 -1.05 33.80 13.53
N SER A 9 -0.21 33.21 14.37
CA SER A 9 0.95 32.43 13.94
C SER A 9 0.46 31.16 13.24
N LEU A 10 0.61 31.10 11.92
CA LEU A 10 0.35 29.91 11.12
C LEU A 10 1.56 28.97 11.25
N MET A 11 1.51 28.01 12.18
CA MET A 11 2.43 26.87 12.17
C MET A 11 1.99 25.91 11.07
N LEU A 12 2.66 25.98 9.91
CA LEU A 12 2.58 24.97 8.86
C LEU A 12 3.30 23.71 9.36
N VAL A 13 2.53 22.76 9.88
CA VAL A 13 2.99 21.38 10.07
C VAL A 13 3.01 20.74 8.69
N SER A 14 4.20 20.62 8.12
CA SER A 14 4.46 19.87 6.89
C SER A 14 4.20 18.39 7.16
N LEU A 15 2.94 17.95 7.04
CA LEU A 15 2.64 16.53 6.97
C LEU A 15 3.23 16.03 5.66
N ALA A 16 4.24 15.18 5.77
CA ALA A 16 4.95 14.63 4.65
C ALA A 16 3.98 13.81 3.78
N THR A 17 3.68 14.34 2.61
CA THR A 17 3.05 13.59 1.52
C THR A 17 4.07 12.58 1.01
N TRP A 18 3.99 11.35 1.51
CA TRP A 18 4.62 10.18 0.88
C TRP A 18 3.54 9.46 0.08
N ALA A 19 3.16 10.05 -1.05
CA ALA A 19 2.33 9.37 -2.02
C ALA A 19 3.26 8.54 -2.91
N GLN A 20 3.25 7.22 -2.76
CA GLN A 20 3.65 6.35 -3.86
C GLN A 20 2.69 6.65 -5.01
N SER A 21 3.11 7.51 -5.96
CA SER A 21 2.35 7.85 -7.16
C SER A 21 2.39 6.70 -8.17
N SER A 22 2.09 5.47 -7.74
CA SER A 22 1.86 4.39 -8.67
C SER A 22 0.45 4.54 -9.23
N VAL A 23 0.38 4.75 -10.56
CA VAL A 23 -0.90 4.82 -11.26
C VAL A 23 -1.49 3.41 -11.25
N ILE A 24 -2.39 3.14 -10.31
CA ILE A 24 -3.12 1.88 -10.22
C ILE A 24 -4.19 1.85 -11.32
N THR A 25 -4.14 0.84 -12.18
CA THR A 25 -5.15 0.54 -13.20
C THR A 25 -5.53 -0.94 -13.13
N PRO A 26 -6.61 -1.38 -13.79
CA PRO A 26 -7.00 -2.78 -13.80
C PRO A 26 -5.93 -3.75 -14.34
N ASN A 27 -4.95 -3.28 -15.13
CA ASN A 27 -3.89 -4.09 -15.75
C ASN A 27 -2.48 -3.66 -15.34
N SER A 28 -2.35 -2.67 -14.45
CA SER A 28 -1.05 -2.16 -14.01
C SER A 28 -1.11 -1.76 -12.55
N VAL A 29 -0.36 -2.48 -11.72
CA VAL A 29 -0.19 -2.25 -10.29
C VAL A 29 1.27 -2.51 -9.97
N ASP A 30 1.90 -1.60 -9.25
CA ASP A 30 3.20 -1.82 -8.63
C ASP A 30 3.16 -1.15 -7.26
N LEU A 31 2.95 -1.97 -6.23
CA LEU A 31 2.84 -1.53 -4.84
C LEU A 31 3.85 -2.30 -4.01
N HIS A 32 4.47 -1.58 -3.09
CA HIS A 32 5.50 -2.07 -2.20
C HIS A 32 5.02 -1.90 -0.77
N ILE A 33 5.18 -2.95 0.03
CA ILE A 33 4.85 -3.00 1.44
C ILE A 33 6.11 -3.45 2.17
N ASP A 34 6.56 -2.59 3.07
CA ASP A 34 7.78 -2.76 3.86
C ASP A 34 7.48 -2.49 5.34
N GLN A 35 8.53 -2.51 6.16
CA GLN A 35 8.42 -2.28 7.60
C GLN A 35 7.90 -0.86 7.95
N GLU A 36 8.10 0.12 7.07
CA GLU A 36 7.67 1.52 7.28
C GLU A 36 6.23 1.78 6.82
N THR A 37 5.66 0.84 6.05
CA THR A 37 4.29 0.92 5.55
C THR A 37 3.32 1.03 6.71
N SER A 38 2.61 2.16 6.78
CA SER A 38 1.66 2.47 7.84
C SER A 38 0.28 1.86 7.62
N ARG A 39 -0.53 1.87 8.69
CA ARG A 39 -1.94 1.45 8.64
C ARG A 39 -2.76 2.23 7.63
N ASP A 40 -2.54 3.54 7.56
CA ASP A 40 -3.27 4.42 6.65
C ASP A 40 -2.89 4.12 5.19
N GLN A 41 -1.61 3.85 4.92
CA GLN A 41 -1.15 3.42 3.59
C GLN A 41 -1.79 2.08 3.18
N LEU A 42 -1.84 1.06 4.05
CA LEU A 42 -2.52 -0.19 3.75
C LEU A 42 -4.02 0.01 3.45
N ALA A 43 -4.68 0.91 4.18
CA ALA A 43 -6.08 1.24 3.93
C ALA A 43 -6.27 1.98 2.59
N GLU A 44 -5.37 2.90 2.24
CA GLU A 44 -5.36 3.60 0.96
C GLU A 44 -5.11 2.66 -0.22
N MET A 45 -4.15 1.74 -0.08
CA MET A 45 -3.89 0.68 -1.08
C MET A 45 -5.15 -0.17 -1.31
N GLN A 46 -5.83 -0.57 -0.23
CA GLN A 46 -7.08 -1.34 -0.32
C GLN A 46 -8.18 -0.58 -1.07
N GLN A 47 -8.37 0.71 -0.76
CA GLN A 47 -9.36 1.53 -1.45
C GLN A 47 -9.01 1.74 -2.93
N SER A 48 -7.74 1.98 -3.23
CA SER A 48 -7.27 2.25 -4.59
C SER A 48 -7.37 1.02 -5.49
N LEU A 49 -6.99 -0.15 -4.99
CA LEU A 49 -7.17 -1.42 -5.70
C LEU A 49 -8.66 -1.74 -5.91
N GLN A 50 -9.49 -1.50 -4.88
CA GLN A 50 -10.94 -1.71 -4.98
C GLN A 50 -11.56 -0.81 -6.05
N ALA A 51 -11.11 0.43 -6.19
CA ALA A 51 -11.62 1.39 -7.18
C ALA A 51 -11.42 0.92 -8.62
N VAL A 52 -10.41 0.07 -8.88
CA VAL A 52 -10.14 -0.54 -10.19
C VAL A 52 -10.63 -1.99 -10.30
N GLY A 53 -11.40 -2.47 -9.32
CA GLY A 53 -11.98 -3.81 -9.32
C GLY A 53 -11.03 -4.93 -8.87
N ILE A 54 -9.89 -4.59 -8.27
CA ILE A 54 -8.95 -5.55 -7.67
C ILE A 54 -9.28 -5.67 -6.18
N GLY A 55 -9.62 -6.87 -5.74
CA GLY A 55 -9.83 -7.15 -4.33
C GLY A 55 -8.49 -7.25 -3.62
N PHE A 56 -8.26 -6.43 -2.59
CA PHE A 56 -7.14 -6.58 -1.67
C PHE A 56 -7.70 -6.77 -0.27
N ARG A 57 -7.21 -7.79 0.43
CA ARG A 57 -7.51 -8.06 1.84
C ARG A 57 -6.22 -8.37 2.56
N TYR A 58 -6.15 -7.97 3.81
CA TYR A 58 -5.07 -8.35 4.70
C TYR A 58 -5.60 -8.70 6.10
N ASP A 59 -4.92 -9.63 6.75
CA ASP A 59 -5.16 -10.03 8.14
C ASP A 59 -3.84 -10.44 8.81
N LEU A 60 -3.91 -10.94 10.04
CA LEU A 60 -2.74 -11.30 10.85
C LEU A 60 -1.67 -10.20 10.93
N VAL A 61 -2.12 -8.94 10.96
CA VAL A 61 -1.23 -7.78 10.98
C VAL A 61 -0.74 -7.54 12.40
N SER A 62 0.59 -7.55 12.57
CA SER A 62 1.25 -7.17 13.82
C SER A 62 2.09 -5.92 13.63
N TRP A 63 2.16 -5.10 14.68
CA TRP A 63 2.90 -3.85 14.70
C TRP A 63 3.70 -3.72 15.99
N GLU A 64 4.89 -3.18 15.90
CA GLU A 64 5.74 -2.82 17.05
C GLU A 64 6.31 -1.43 16.83
N GLU A 65 6.13 -0.51 17.77
CA GLU A 65 6.61 0.88 17.66
C GLU A 65 6.22 1.63 16.36
N ASN A 66 5.08 1.26 15.75
CA ASN A 66 4.58 1.70 14.44
C ASN A 66 5.26 1.10 13.21
N ALA A 67 6.22 0.19 13.39
CA ALA A 67 6.78 -0.63 12.34
C ALA A 67 5.92 -1.88 12.09
N LEU A 68 5.68 -2.21 10.83
CA LEU A 68 4.97 -3.42 10.42
C LEU A 68 5.85 -4.65 10.70
N GLN A 69 5.32 -5.63 11.45
CA GLN A 69 6.08 -6.82 11.87
C GLN A 69 5.64 -8.08 11.13
N SER A 70 4.34 -8.21 10.86
CA SER A 70 3.79 -9.33 10.12
C SER A 70 2.55 -8.91 9.36
N ILE A 71 2.26 -9.59 8.23
CA ILE A 71 1.04 -9.41 7.46
C ILE A 71 0.76 -10.67 6.65
N ARG A 72 -0.52 -11.03 6.54
CA ARG A 72 -0.99 -11.95 5.49
C ARG A 72 -1.90 -11.19 4.55
N MET A 73 -1.70 -11.40 3.26
CA MET A 73 -2.41 -10.70 2.20
C MET A 73 -3.06 -11.68 1.24
N ALA A 74 -4.23 -11.31 0.73
CA ALA A 74 -4.87 -11.96 -0.41
C ALA A 74 -5.28 -10.90 -1.44
N VAL A 75 -4.85 -11.08 -2.69
CA VAL A 75 -5.20 -10.20 -3.81
C VAL A 75 -5.98 -11.01 -4.83
N ARG A 76 -7.12 -10.47 -5.28
CA ARG A 76 -8.02 -11.11 -6.26
C ARG A 76 -8.29 -10.18 -7.42
N LEU A 77 -7.99 -10.65 -8.64
CA LEU A 77 -8.31 -9.94 -9.88
C LEU A 77 -9.77 -10.11 -10.28
N ALA A 78 -10.23 -9.27 -11.21
CA ALA A 78 -11.61 -9.29 -11.71
C ALA A 78 -11.99 -10.61 -12.41
N ASP A 79 -11.02 -11.29 -13.04
CA ASP A 79 -11.20 -12.60 -13.66
C ASP A 79 -11.28 -13.76 -12.65
N GLY A 80 -11.10 -13.47 -11.36
CA GLY A 80 -11.15 -14.42 -10.27
C GLY A 80 -9.80 -15.00 -9.85
N THR A 81 -8.72 -14.73 -10.58
CA THR A 81 -7.36 -15.13 -10.20
C THR A 81 -7.03 -14.57 -8.82
N MET A 82 -6.40 -15.37 -7.97
CA MET A 82 -6.11 -15.01 -6.59
C MET A 82 -4.71 -15.44 -6.21
N GLU A 83 -3.97 -14.54 -5.57
CA GLU A 83 -2.68 -14.82 -4.96
C GLU A 83 -2.77 -14.50 -3.46
N THR A 84 -2.04 -15.26 -2.66
CA THR A 84 -1.97 -15.10 -1.20
C THR A 84 -0.53 -15.22 -0.76
N THR A 85 -0.13 -14.36 0.16
CA THR A 85 1.22 -14.39 0.73
C THR A 85 1.15 -14.04 2.21
N GLU A 86 2.10 -14.57 2.99
CA GLU A 86 2.23 -14.31 4.41
C GLU A 86 3.69 -14.00 4.71
N VAL A 87 3.91 -12.88 5.39
CA VAL A 87 5.21 -12.48 5.92
C VAL A 87 5.08 -12.52 7.44
N GLU A 88 5.75 -13.51 8.05
CA GLU A 88 5.73 -13.72 9.50
C GLU A 88 6.69 -12.77 10.24
N SER A 89 7.67 -12.20 9.55
CA SER A 89 8.66 -11.27 10.10
C SER A 89 9.20 -10.33 9.03
N PHE A 90 9.03 -9.02 9.20
CA PHE A 90 9.68 -8.00 8.39
C PHE A 90 11.08 -7.69 8.92
N ASN A 91 12.00 -7.45 7.99
CA ASN A 91 13.29 -6.83 8.25
C ASN A 91 13.53 -5.68 7.25
N GLU A 92 14.68 -5.00 7.35
CA GLU A 92 15.06 -3.88 6.50
C GLU A 92 15.17 -4.25 5.00
N GLU A 93 15.28 -5.53 4.66
CA GLU A 93 15.39 -6.03 3.29
C GLU A 93 14.06 -6.57 2.74
N THR A 94 13.02 -6.62 3.57
CA THR A 94 11.72 -7.20 3.18
C THR A 94 10.91 -6.19 2.38
N ASP A 95 10.82 -6.44 1.07
CA ASP A 95 9.93 -5.71 0.15
C ASP A 95 8.84 -6.64 -0.38
N LEU A 96 7.64 -6.51 0.18
CA LEU A 96 6.48 -7.29 -0.20
C LEU A 96 5.74 -6.57 -1.32
N ARG A 97 5.71 -7.17 -2.51
CA ARG A 97 5.16 -6.51 -3.70
C ARG A 97 3.78 -7.03 -4.08
N ILE A 98 2.93 -6.14 -4.59
CA ILE A 98 1.75 -6.48 -5.40
C ILE A 98 2.02 -5.96 -6.81
N LEU A 99 2.35 -6.87 -7.72
CA LEU A 99 2.71 -6.58 -9.09
C LEU A 99 1.66 -7.12 -10.04
N LEU A 100 1.12 -6.24 -10.87
CA LEU A 100 0.33 -6.58 -12.05
C LEU A 100 0.89 -5.80 -13.23
N SER A 101 1.30 -6.49 -14.28
CA SER A 101 1.79 -5.83 -15.50
C SER A 101 1.53 -6.69 -16.73
N GLY A 102 1.52 -6.04 -17.90
CA GLY A 102 1.26 -6.71 -19.18
C GLY A 102 -0.20 -7.13 -19.36
N GLU A 103 -0.47 -7.80 -20.48
CA GLU A 103 -1.80 -8.23 -20.90
C GLU A 103 -1.74 -9.61 -21.59
N GLY A 104 -2.86 -10.33 -21.60
CA GLY A 104 -2.97 -11.63 -22.27
C GLY A 104 -1.96 -12.66 -21.75
N GLU A 105 -1.23 -13.30 -22.67
CA GLU A 105 -0.23 -14.34 -22.38
C GLU A 105 1.03 -13.78 -21.69
N ALA A 106 1.30 -12.48 -21.83
CA ALA A 106 2.45 -11.81 -21.22
C ALA A 106 2.13 -11.17 -19.86
N ARG A 107 0.92 -11.40 -19.33
CA ARG A 107 0.49 -10.82 -18.06
C ARG A 107 1.28 -11.43 -16.89
N ILE A 108 1.88 -10.58 -16.09
CA ILE A 108 2.50 -10.91 -14.82
C ILE A 108 1.51 -10.53 -13.72
N PHE A 109 1.17 -11.49 -12.86
CA PHE A 109 0.48 -11.22 -11.60
C PHE A 109 1.28 -11.90 -10.49
N CYS A 110 1.83 -11.12 -9.58
CA CYS A 110 2.66 -11.60 -8.49
C CYS A 110 2.32 -10.87 -7.19
N VAL A 111 2.26 -11.63 -6.10
CA VAL A 111 2.09 -11.10 -4.74
C VAL A 111 3.07 -11.81 -3.83
N GLY A 112 4.06 -11.11 -3.31
CA GLY A 112 5.12 -11.72 -2.51
C GLY A 112 6.44 -10.94 -2.54
N VAL A 113 7.43 -11.49 -1.85
CA VAL A 113 8.81 -10.95 -1.79
C VAL A 113 9.70 -11.38 -2.96
N ALA A 114 9.20 -12.27 -3.83
CA ALA A 114 9.94 -12.86 -4.94
C ALA A 114 9.34 -12.48 -6.30
N CYS A 115 8.74 -11.29 -6.39
CA CYS A 115 8.20 -10.79 -7.65
C CYS A 115 9.32 -10.36 -8.60
N PRO A 116 9.14 -10.57 -9.92
CA PRO A 116 10.12 -10.14 -10.92
C PRO A 116 10.23 -8.61 -10.94
N ASP A 117 11.42 -8.13 -11.32
CA ASP A 117 11.69 -6.72 -11.59
C ASP A 117 11.03 -6.25 -12.90
#